data_AF-A0AB40AJA4-F1
#
_entry.id   AF-A0AB40AJA4-F1
#
_cell.length_a   1.000
_cell.length_b   1.000
_cell.length_c   1.000
_cell.angle_alpha   90.00
_cell.angle_beta   90.00
_cell.angle_gamma   90.00
#
_symmetry.space_group_name_H-M   'P 1'
#
loop_
_entity.id
_entity.type
_entity.pdbx_description
1 polymer ?
#
loop_
_entity_poly.entity_id
_entity_poly.type
_entity_poly.pdbx_seq_one_letter_code
_entity_poly.pdbx_strand_id
1 'polypeptide(L)'
;MATKPGYLTQWPWQSLGNFKYLLLAPWVVDGAHKAMREGWNVDLTYLAILPLLLSRVLHNLVWISISRFQNAGANTGYILDRSLDFDQVDRERNWDDQILFNGLFFYVAHMLITDATYLPIWRMDGWIIIMLLHAGPVEFLYYWFHRALHHHFLYSLYHSHHHASIVTEPISSVIHPFAELIVCYFLFSIPLQISIFTKTNSILALFFYVTYIDFMNNMGHCNFELVPNWFFNVFPPLKYLMYTPSYHSLHHTQFRTNYCLFMPFYDYIYNTMDKSSDCLYETSRKGKEEKCDVVHLTHPTTLQSIYHLRFGFPSLSSKPYDSKWYMLLLWPLSLISMAFTWIYGSCFTVERNKLKKLIMQTWAIPRYSFQYELSWEKNAINDLIEKAVLEADCRGIRVLSLGMLNKGRKINGYGELYPGTEPRGG
;
A
#
# COMPACT_ATOMS: atom_id res chain seq x y z
N MET A 1 14.66 9.47 10.33
CA MET A 1 15.73 8.47 10.58
C MET A 1 15.57 7.96 12.01
N ALA A 2 16.16 6.80 12.34
CA ALA A 2 16.20 6.30 13.71
C ALA A 2 16.78 7.37 14.65
N THR A 3 16.34 7.39 15.91
CA THR A 3 16.73 8.43 16.87
C THR A 3 18.24 8.46 17.13
N LYS A 4 18.91 7.31 17.01
CA LYS A 4 20.36 7.18 16.97
C LYS A 4 20.74 6.12 15.92
N PRO A 5 20.97 6.45 14.65
CA PRO A 5 21.11 5.44 13.60
C PRO A 5 22.30 4.48 13.88
N GLY A 6 22.04 3.18 13.80
CA GLY A 6 23.07 2.14 13.91
C GLY A 6 23.89 1.97 12.63
N TYR A 7 24.84 1.01 12.65
CA TYR A 7 25.59 0.64 11.45
C TYR A 7 24.67 0.06 10.38
N LEU A 8 24.95 0.31 9.10
CA LEU A 8 24.10 -0.16 7.98
C LEU A 8 22.64 0.30 8.12
N THR A 9 22.39 1.52 8.62
CA THR A 9 21.03 2.08 8.66
C THR A 9 20.53 2.41 7.24
N GLN A 10 21.39 2.95 6.40
CA GLN A 10 21.05 3.40 5.05
C GLN A 10 21.30 2.31 4.00
N TRP A 11 20.58 2.41 2.88
CA TRP A 11 20.79 1.56 1.71
C TRP A 11 22.17 1.78 1.10
N PRO A 12 22.88 0.71 0.67
CA PRO A 12 24.20 0.85 0.04
C PRO A 12 24.19 1.71 -1.23
N TRP A 13 23.06 1.78 -1.92
CA TRP A 13 22.86 2.54 -3.15
C TRP A 13 22.08 3.84 -2.96
N GLN A 14 21.93 4.33 -1.73
CA GLN A 14 21.18 5.57 -1.47
C GLN A 14 21.69 6.75 -2.31
N SER A 15 23.00 6.84 -2.52
CA SER A 15 23.64 7.88 -3.34
C SER A 15 23.26 7.82 -4.82
N LEU A 16 22.78 6.68 -5.33
CA LEU A 16 22.34 6.53 -6.72
C LEU A 16 20.98 7.20 -6.97
N GLY A 17 20.21 7.49 -5.92
CA GLY A 17 18.86 8.04 -6.06
C GLY A 17 18.02 7.22 -7.04
N ASN A 18 17.47 7.86 -8.08
CA ASN A 18 16.66 7.18 -9.09
C ASN A 18 17.46 6.25 -10.03
N PHE A 19 18.80 6.30 -10.05
CA PHE A 19 19.63 5.39 -10.85
C PHE A 19 19.76 3.99 -10.23
N LYS A 20 19.22 3.78 -9.02
CA LYS A 20 19.22 2.48 -8.33
C LYS A 20 18.67 1.31 -9.15
N TYR A 21 17.75 1.56 -10.09
CA TYR A 21 17.22 0.49 -10.95
C TYR A 21 18.27 -0.13 -11.88
N LEU A 22 19.38 0.58 -12.15
CA LEU A 22 20.51 0.04 -12.92
C LEU A 22 21.21 -1.12 -12.21
N LEU A 23 21.02 -1.28 -10.90
CA LEU A 23 21.55 -2.42 -10.15
C LEU A 23 21.07 -3.75 -10.70
N LEU A 24 19.82 -3.84 -11.17
CA LEU A 24 19.27 -5.08 -11.74
C LEU A 24 19.57 -5.24 -13.24
N ALA A 25 20.07 -4.20 -13.91
CA ALA A 25 20.25 -4.20 -15.37
C ALA A 25 21.13 -5.35 -15.89
N PRO A 26 22.27 -5.72 -15.25
CA PRO A 26 23.09 -6.83 -15.74
C PRO A 26 22.32 -8.15 -15.84
N TRP A 27 21.55 -8.49 -14.81
CA TRP A 27 20.78 -9.73 -14.77
C TRP A 27 19.60 -9.72 -15.73
N VAL A 28 18.91 -8.59 -15.87
CA VAL A 28 17.80 -8.43 -16.83
C VAL A 28 18.29 -8.56 -18.27
N VAL A 29 19.41 -7.92 -18.61
CA VAL A 29 20.01 -8.01 -19.95
C VAL A 29 20.49 -9.43 -20.25
N ASP A 30 21.16 -10.08 -19.29
CA ASP A 30 21.57 -11.50 -19.42
C ASP A 30 20.36 -12.43 -19.61
N GLY A 31 19.28 -12.23 -18.85
CA GLY A 31 18.05 -13.01 -18.98
C GLY A 31 17.39 -12.85 -20.34
N ALA A 32 17.29 -11.62 -20.83
CA ALA A 32 16.78 -11.35 -22.18
C ALA A 32 17.67 -12.03 -23.24
N HIS A 33 18.99 -11.94 -23.10
CA HIS A 33 19.93 -12.58 -24.02
C HIS A 33 19.77 -14.11 -24.06
N LYS A 34 19.71 -14.75 -22.88
CA LYS A 34 19.49 -16.20 -22.75
C LYS A 34 18.15 -16.63 -23.35
N ALA A 35 17.06 -15.92 -23.04
CA ALA A 35 15.75 -16.20 -23.61
C ALA A 35 15.75 -16.13 -25.15
N MET A 36 16.46 -15.15 -25.73
CA MET A 36 16.59 -15.01 -27.18
C MET A 36 17.45 -16.11 -27.83
N ARG A 37 18.50 -16.58 -27.15
CA ARG A 37 19.42 -17.61 -27.69
C ARG A 37 18.91 -19.03 -27.53
N GLU A 38 18.35 -19.34 -26.36
CA GLU A 38 18.06 -20.71 -25.91
C GLU A 38 16.59 -21.09 -26.08
N GLY A 39 15.70 -20.12 -26.35
CA GLY A 39 14.27 -20.34 -26.51
C GLY A 39 13.67 -20.98 -25.25
N TRP A 40 13.04 -22.15 -25.41
CA TRP A 40 12.37 -22.87 -24.31
C TRP A 40 13.30 -23.66 -23.38
N ASN A 41 14.58 -23.79 -23.71
CA ASN A 41 15.56 -24.51 -22.88
C ASN A 41 16.17 -23.64 -21.76
N VAL A 42 15.82 -22.36 -21.75
CA VAL A 42 16.29 -21.40 -20.74
C VAL A 42 15.79 -21.78 -19.35
N ASP A 43 16.60 -21.53 -18.32
CA ASP A 43 16.16 -21.71 -16.93
C ASP A 43 15.02 -20.73 -16.59
N LEU A 44 13.80 -21.27 -16.55
CA LEU A 44 12.61 -20.51 -16.21
C LEU A 44 12.68 -19.91 -14.81
N THR A 45 13.43 -20.50 -13.88
CA THR A 45 13.61 -19.96 -12.53
C THR A 45 14.29 -18.60 -12.58
N TYR A 46 15.34 -18.48 -13.38
CA TYR A 46 16.08 -17.23 -13.57
C TYR A 46 15.20 -16.16 -14.21
N LEU A 47 14.48 -16.52 -15.28
CA LEU A 47 13.58 -15.59 -15.97
C LEU A 47 12.40 -15.17 -15.11
N ALA A 48 11.93 -16.02 -14.19
CA ALA A 48 10.77 -15.75 -13.35
C ALA A 48 11.06 -14.72 -12.24
N ILE A 49 12.32 -14.43 -11.92
CA ILE A 49 12.70 -13.41 -10.92
C ILE A 49 12.19 -12.02 -11.36
N LEU A 50 12.39 -11.60 -12.60
CA LEU A 50 11.95 -10.26 -13.04
C LEU A 50 10.40 -10.10 -12.98
N PRO A 51 9.59 -11.02 -13.53
CA PRO A 51 8.13 -10.98 -13.37
C PRO A 51 7.68 -11.00 -11.91
N LEU A 52 8.40 -11.70 -11.01
CA LEU A 52 8.13 -11.66 -9.57
C LEU A 52 8.35 -10.25 -9.02
N LEU A 53 9.48 -9.60 -9.32
CA LEU A 53 9.74 -8.24 -8.83
C LEU A 53 8.70 -7.24 -9.36
N LEU A 54 8.32 -7.35 -10.64
CA LEU A 54 7.29 -6.51 -11.24
C LEU A 54 5.91 -6.75 -10.61
N SER A 55 5.57 -8.01 -10.30
CA SER A 55 4.31 -8.33 -9.63
C SER A 55 4.27 -7.74 -8.22
N ARG A 56 5.39 -7.74 -7.50
CA ARG A 56 5.51 -7.09 -6.18
C ARG A 56 5.32 -5.57 -6.27
N VAL A 57 5.90 -4.90 -7.27
CA VAL A 57 5.68 -3.46 -7.50
C VAL A 57 4.19 -3.19 -7.72
N LEU A 58 3.56 -3.94 -8.62
CA LEU A 58 2.13 -3.79 -8.93
C LEU A 58 1.26 -4.06 -7.69
N HIS A 59 1.55 -5.12 -6.94
CA HIS A 59 0.85 -5.50 -5.72
C HIS A 59 0.87 -4.37 -4.69
N ASN A 60 2.04 -3.77 -4.44
CA ASN A 60 2.16 -2.63 -3.51
C ASN A 60 1.41 -1.39 -4.02
N LEU A 61 1.49 -1.06 -5.31
CA LEU A 61 0.74 0.06 -5.89
C LEU A 61 -0.78 -0.11 -5.76
N VAL A 62 -1.28 -1.33 -5.92
CA VAL A 62 -2.70 -1.67 -5.70
C VAL A 62 -3.07 -1.44 -4.24
N TRP A 63 -2.28 -1.97 -3.29
CA TRP A 63 -2.54 -1.78 -1.86
C TRP A 63 -2.49 -0.33 -1.42
N ILE A 64 -1.50 0.45 -1.86
CA ILE A 64 -1.42 1.90 -1.61
C ILE A 64 -2.70 2.58 -2.10
N SER A 65 -3.15 2.23 -3.30
CA SER A 65 -4.36 2.82 -3.90
C SER A 65 -5.61 2.46 -3.10
N ILE A 66 -5.78 1.19 -2.72
CA ILE A 66 -6.91 0.72 -1.92
C ILE A 66 -6.90 1.38 -0.54
N SER A 67 -5.76 1.36 0.16
CA SER A 67 -5.62 1.96 1.49
C SER A 67 -5.94 3.45 1.47
N ARG A 68 -5.37 4.21 0.52
CA ARG A 68 -5.64 5.65 0.42
C ARG A 68 -7.06 5.95 0.00
N PHE A 69 -7.65 5.16 -0.89
CA PHE A 69 -9.05 5.32 -1.29
C PHE A 69 -10.00 5.06 -0.12
N GLN A 70 -9.78 3.98 0.62
CA GLN A 70 -10.55 3.68 1.82
C GLN A 70 -10.36 4.80 2.85
N ASN A 71 -9.13 5.12 3.25
CA ASN A 71 -8.87 6.12 4.30
C ASN A 71 -9.30 7.56 3.94
N ALA A 72 -9.55 7.87 2.66
CA ALA A 72 -10.11 9.16 2.25
C ALA A 72 -11.63 9.25 2.47
N GLY A 73 -12.35 8.13 2.44
CA GLY A 73 -13.82 8.10 2.48
C GLY A 73 -14.42 8.41 3.86
N ALA A 74 -15.62 8.99 3.86
CA ALA A 74 -16.31 9.41 5.09
C ALA A 74 -16.86 8.26 5.95
N ASN A 75 -17.12 7.08 5.35
CA ASN A 75 -17.74 5.93 6.02
C ASN A 75 -16.78 4.76 6.27
N THR A 76 -15.48 4.99 6.08
CA THR A 76 -14.50 3.91 6.14
C THR A 76 -14.04 3.72 7.57
N GLY A 77 -14.01 2.48 8.02
CA GLY A 77 -13.51 2.06 9.32
C GLY A 77 -12.01 2.28 9.54
N TYR A 78 -11.52 3.51 9.31
CA TYR A 78 -10.13 3.85 9.53
C TYR A 78 -9.79 3.68 11.00
N ILE A 79 -8.64 3.06 11.25
CA ILE A 79 -8.25 2.62 12.58
C ILE A 79 -7.78 3.82 13.40
N LEU A 80 -6.79 4.55 12.87
CA LEU A 80 -6.23 5.73 13.50
C LEU A 80 -6.74 7.02 12.86
N ASP A 81 -7.34 7.90 13.67
CA ASP A 81 -7.81 9.22 13.22
C ASP A 81 -6.68 10.28 13.19
N ARG A 82 -5.71 10.11 12.30
CA ARG A 82 -4.63 11.08 12.10
C ARG A 82 -4.31 11.24 10.61
N SER A 83 -3.92 12.44 10.22
CA SER A 83 -3.37 12.71 8.89
C SER A 83 -1.93 12.20 8.80
N LEU A 84 -1.51 11.82 7.59
CA LEU A 84 -0.10 11.58 7.32
C LEU A 84 0.71 12.86 7.48
N ASP A 85 1.86 12.74 8.11
CA ASP A 85 2.83 13.82 8.24
C ASP A 85 3.70 13.93 6.98
N PHE A 86 4.10 15.15 6.62
CA PHE A 86 5.00 15.39 5.48
C PHE A 86 6.33 14.65 5.66
N ASP A 87 6.87 14.67 6.89
CA ASP A 87 8.09 13.95 7.23
C ASP A 87 7.94 12.43 7.06
N GLN A 88 6.73 11.89 7.26
CA GLN A 88 6.47 10.48 6.99
C GLN A 88 6.49 10.22 5.49
N VAL A 89 5.74 11.00 4.71
CA VAL A 89 5.67 10.85 3.24
C VAL A 89 7.07 10.87 2.59
N ASP A 90 7.95 11.74 3.05
CA ASP A 90 9.32 11.83 2.53
C ASP A 90 10.18 10.62 2.89
N ARG A 91 10.05 10.08 4.10
CA ARG A 91 10.78 8.88 4.54
C ARG A 91 10.35 7.63 3.77
N GLU A 92 9.06 7.51 3.48
CA GLU A 92 8.49 6.31 2.86
C GLU A 92 8.60 6.32 1.32
N ARG A 93 9.18 7.38 0.75
CA ARG A 93 9.28 7.59 -0.69
C ARG A 93 10.05 6.50 -1.44
N ASN A 94 11.05 5.90 -0.80
CA ASN A 94 11.90 4.86 -1.42
C ASN A 94 11.51 3.43 -0.98
N TRP A 95 10.23 3.19 -0.75
CA TRP A 95 9.69 1.88 -0.35
C TRP A 95 10.08 0.73 -1.29
N ASP A 96 10.42 1.02 -2.54
CA ASP A 96 10.79 0.06 -3.58
C ASP A 96 12.25 -0.43 -3.47
N ASP A 97 13.08 0.17 -2.62
CA ASP A 97 14.46 -0.31 -2.36
C ASP A 97 14.49 -1.77 -1.88
N GLN A 98 13.49 -2.17 -1.11
CA GLN A 98 13.33 -3.56 -0.67
C GLN A 98 13.14 -4.53 -1.84
N ILE A 99 12.46 -4.11 -2.90
CA ILE A 99 12.20 -4.96 -4.08
C ILE A 99 13.51 -5.15 -4.84
N LEU A 100 14.31 -4.08 -4.97
CA LEU A 100 15.64 -4.17 -5.57
C LEU A 100 16.56 -5.10 -4.77
N PHE A 101 16.57 -4.96 -3.45
CA PHE A 101 17.36 -5.82 -2.58
C PHE A 101 16.96 -7.28 -2.70
N ASN A 102 15.66 -7.57 -2.68
CA ASN A 102 15.15 -8.92 -2.85
C ASN A 102 15.45 -9.50 -4.25
N GLY A 103 15.42 -8.67 -5.29
CA GLY A 103 15.83 -9.05 -6.63
C GLY A 103 17.31 -9.43 -6.70
N LEU A 104 18.19 -8.59 -6.14
CA LEU A 104 19.62 -8.90 -6.03
C LEU A 104 19.84 -10.18 -5.24
N PHE A 105 19.12 -10.36 -4.13
CA PHE A 105 19.18 -11.56 -3.31
C PHE A 105 18.80 -12.81 -4.10
N PHE A 106 17.70 -12.79 -4.87
CA PHE A 106 17.28 -13.94 -5.68
C PHE A 106 18.23 -14.25 -6.82
N TYR A 107 18.72 -13.23 -7.54
CA TYR A 107 19.69 -13.45 -8.61
C TYR A 107 21.02 -13.99 -8.08
N VAL A 108 21.52 -13.46 -6.96
CA VAL A 108 22.74 -13.96 -6.32
C VAL A 108 22.53 -15.37 -5.79
N ALA A 109 21.39 -15.66 -5.15
CA ALA A 109 21.07 -17.01 -4.67
C ALA A 109 21.00 -18.02 -5.82
N HIS A 110 20.39 -17.65 -6.95
CA HIS A 110 20.37 -18.48 -8.16
C HIS A 110 21.77 -18.78 -8.70
N MET A 111 22.67 -17.78 -8.70
CA MET A 111 24.06 -17.96 -9.14
C MET A 111 24.89 -18.84 -8.20
N LEU A 112 24.66 -18.76 -6.89
CA LEU A 112 25.46 -19.43 -5.88
C LEU A 112 24.95 -20.83 -5.52
N ILE A 113 23.66 -21.10 -5.69
CA ILE A 113 23.00 -22.33 -5.26
C ILE A 113 22.58 -23.12 -6.50
N THR A 114 23.34 -24.16 -6.85
CA THR A 114 23.05 -25.00 -8.03
C THR A 114 21.67 -25.65 -7.98
N ASP A 115 21.21 -26.03 -6.78
CA ASP A 115 19.88 -26.62 -6.57
C ASP A 115 18.73 -25.60 -6.72
N ALA A 116 19.03 -24.30 -6.85
CA ALA A 116 18.05 -23.25 -7.13
C ALA A 116 17.84 -23.01 -8.64
N THR A 117 18.49 -23.80 -9.50
CA THR A 117 18.35 -23.72 -10.95
C THR A 117 17.34 -24.76 -11.46
N TYR A 118 16.67 -24.45 -12.58
CA TYR A 118 15.72 -25.35 -13.25
C TYR A 118 14.62 -25.93 -12.33
N LEU A 119 14.07 -25.09 -11.45
CA LEU A 119 12.98 -25.49 -10.59
C LEU A 119 11.73 -25.87 -11.40
N PRO A 120 10.99 -26.92 -11.00
CA PRO A 120 9.71 -27.23 -11.61
C PRO A 120 8.72 -26.10 -11.38
N ILE A 121 7.74 -25.97 -12.29
CA ILE A 121 6.72 -24.90 -12.20
C ILE A 121 5.90 -25.04 -10.92
N TRP A 122 5.48 -26.27 -10.58
CA TRP A 122 4.62 -26.55 -9.43
C TRP A 122 5.05 -27.82 -8.68
N ARG A 123 5.02 -27.76 -7.36
CA ARG A 123 5.18 -28.90 -6.45
C ARG A 123 4.37 -28.69 -5.17
N MET A 124 3.51 -29.65 -4.84
CA MET A 124 2.63 -29.53 -3.67
C MET A 124 3.35 -29.79 -2.34
N ASP A 125 4.26 -30.77 -2.32
CA ASP A 125 5.04 -31.14 -1.13
C ASP A 125 5.89 -29.97 -0.61
N GLY A 126 6.61 -29.27 -1.49
CA GLY A 126 7.35 -28.06 -1.13
C GLY A 126 6.46 -26.93 -0.63
N TRP A 127 5.27 -26.78 -1.22
CA TRP A 127 4.32 -25.74 -0.79
C TRP A 127 3.84 -25.97 0.65
N ILE A 128 3.53 -27.23 1.00
CA ILE A 128 3.15 -27.62 2.37
C ILE A 128 4.32 -27.38 3.34
N ILE A 129 5.54 -27.78 2.97
CA ILE A 129 6.74 -27.56 3.78
C ILE A 129 6.93 -26.06 4.03
N ILE A 130 6.79 -25.22 3.01
CA ILE A 130 6.92 -23.77 3.14
C ILE A 130 5.89 -23.20 4.11
N MET A 131 4.62 -23.59 4.00
CA MET A 131 3.57 -23.14 4.92
C MET A 131 3.85 -23.54 6.37
N LEU A 132 4.27 -24.78 6.61
CA LEU A 132 4.56 -25.29 7.96
C LEU A 132 5.80 -24.60 8.56
N LEU A 133 6.85 -24.39 7.76
CA LEU A 133 8.06 -23.68 8.19
C LEU A 133 7.79 -22.20 8.46
N HIS A 134 6.87 -21.60 7.69
CA HIS A 134 6.44 -20.24 7.96
C HIS A 134 5.66 -20.17 9.28
N ALA A 135 4.58 -20.95 9.39
CA ALA A 135 3.67 -20.92 10.54
C ALA A 135 4.32 -21.31 11.88
N GLY A 136 5.40 -22.11 11.86
CA GLY A 136 6.14 -22.49 13.04
C GLY A 136 7.45 -21.69 13.20
N PRO A 137 8.58 -22.20 12.68
CA PRO A 137 9.90 -21.59 12.87
C PRO A 137 10.01 -20.10 12.56
N VAL A 138 9.48 -19.63 11.43
CA VAL A 138 9.59 -18.22 11.02
C VAL A 138 8.83 -17.31 11.98
N GLU A 139 7.57 -17.62 12.27
CA GLU A 139 6.77 -16.86 13.22
C GLU A 139 7.41 -16.82 14.61
N PHE A 140 7.93 -17.95 15.09
CA PHE A 140 8.63 -18.02 16.37
C PHE A 140 9.90 -17.17 16.41
N LEU A 141 10.77 -17.33 15.42
CA LEU A 141 12.03 -16.59 15.34
C LEU A 141 11.78 -15.10 15.19
N TYR A 142 10.80 -14.71 14.36
CA TYR A 142 10.45 -13.31 14.17
C TYR A 142 9.89 -12.71 15.46
N TYR A 143 8.98 -13.40 16.16
CA TYR A 143 8.41 -12.91 17.41
C TYR A 143 9.50 -12.49 18.42
N TRP A 144 10.51 -13.35 18.62
CA TRP A 144 11.60 -13.05 19.54
C TRP A 144 12.54 -11.98 19.02
N PHE A 145 12.85 -11.99 17.72
CA PHE A 145 13.66 -10.95 17.10
C PHE A 145 12.98 -9.57 17.23
N HIS A 146 11.70 -9.50 16.89
CA HIS A 146 10.89 -8.29 16.97
C HIS A 146 10.79 -7.78 18.41
N ARG A 147 10.53 -8.68 19.37
CA ARG A 147 10.54 -8.31 20.79
C ARG A 147 11.91 -7.79 21.25
N ALA A 148 13.02 -8.35 20.75
CA ALA A 148 14.36 -7.86 21.03
C ALA A 148 14.61 -6.48 20.41
N LEU A 149 14.09 -6.21 19.21
CA LEU A 149 14.15 -4.89 18.57
C LEU A 149 13.47 -3.80 19.40
N HIS A 150 12.48 -4.15 20.22
CA HIS A 150 11.83 -3.22 21.17
C HIS A 150 12.60 -3.02 22.48
N HIS A 151 13.72 -3.70 22.68
CA HIS A 151 14.65 -3.35 23.74
C HIS A 151 15.28 -1.98 23.45
N HIS A 152 15.41 -1.12 24.48
CA HIS A 152 15.75 0.30 24.34
C HIS A 152 16.95 0.59 23.40
N PHE A 153 17.97 -0.28 23.45
CA PHE A 153 19.17 -0.18 22.63
C PHE A 153 18.85 -0.40 21.14
N LEU A 154 18.33 -1.58 20.78
CA LEU A 154 18.01 -1.92 19.39
C LEU A 154 16.88 -1.04 18.83
N TYR A 155 15.94 -0.63 19.68
CA TYR A 155 14.86 0.25 19.27
C TYR A 155 15.41 1.60 18.77
N SER A 156 16.28 2.23 19.55
CA SER A 156 16.85 3.53 19.15
C SER A 156 17.70 3.45 17.87
N LEU A 157 18.34 2.30 17.63
CA LEU A 157 19.27 2.08 16.52
C LEU A 157 18.59 1.66 15.22
N TYR A 158 17.67 0.70 15.32
CA TYR A 158 17.16 -0.04 14.18
C TYR A 158 15.63 0.06 14.07
N HIS A 159 14.88 -0.02 15.15
CA HIS A 159 13.43 -0.16 15.01
C HIS A 159 12.61 1.15 15.08
N SER A 160 13.17 2.20 15.71
CA SER A 160 12.47 3.49 15.88
C SER A 160 12.17 4.20 14.55
N HIS A 161 12.91 3.89 13.49
CA HIS A 161 12.63 4.45 12.16
C HIS A 161 11.32 3.92 11.59
N HIS A 162 11.04 2.63 11.76
CA HIS A 162 9.79 2.00 11.33
C HIS A 162 8.60 2.54 12.12
N HIS A 163 8.73 2.60 13.45
CA HIS A 163 7.71 3.15 14.36
C HIS A 163 7.50 4.66 14.25
N ALA A 164 8.35 5.38 13.51
CA ALA A 164 8.08 6.78 13.18
C ALA A 164 6.85 6.93 12.27
N SER A 165 6.41 5.85 11.61
CA SER A 165 5.22 5.80 10.76
C SER A 165 3.98 5.39 11.56
N ILE A 166 3.50 6.30 12.43
CA ILE A 166 2.39 6.04 13.35
C ILE A 166 1.07 5.80 12.60
N VAL A 167 0.81 6.57 11.54
CA VAL A 167 -0.31 6.31 10.63
C VAL A 167 0.20 5.38 9.56
N THR A 168 -0.02 4.08 9.73
CA THR A 168 0.53 3.09 8.82
C THR A 168 -0.10 3.22 7.41
N GLU A 169 0.76 3.20 6.39
CA GLU A 169 0.39 2.93 5.01
C GLU A 169 0.97 1.57 4.60
N PRO A 170 0.45 0.86 3.58
CA PRO A 170 0.98 -0.44 3.17
C PRO A 170 2.51 -0.44 3.00
N ILE A 171 3.05 0.65 2.45
CA ILE A 171 4.49 0.85 2.28
C ILE A 171 5.26 1.00 3.60
N SER A 172 4.65 1.47 4.70
CA SER A 172 5.29 1.56 6.02
C SER A 172 5.83 0.19 6.48
N SER A 173 5.23 -0.91 6.02
CA SER A 173 5.66 -2.28 6.32
C SER A 173 7.10 -2.61 5.90
N VAL A 174 7.65 -1.87 4.93
CA VAL A 174 9.00 -2.09 4.41
C VAL A 174 9.97 -0.96 4.74
N ILE A 175 9.53 0.03 5.51
CA ILE A 175 10.34 1.17 5.92
C ILE A 175 11.06 0.83 7.21
N HIS A 176 12.20 0.19 7.04
CA HIS A 176 13.09 -0.23 8.11
C HIS A 176 14.54 0.14 7.73
N PRO A 177 15.42 0.31 8.72
CA PRO A 177 16.85 0.41 8.45
C PRO A 177 17.37 -0.83 7.72
N PHE A 178 18.35 -0.62 6.85
CA PHE A 178 18.85 -1.68 5.97
C PHE A 178 19.34 -2.91 6.74
N ALA A 179 20.01 -2.73 7.89
CA ALA A 179 20.42 -3.83 8.77
C ALA A 179 19.25 -4.71 9.25
N GLU A 180 18.13 -4.10 9.61
CA GLU A 180 16.93 -4.83 10.06
C GLU A 180 16.31 -5.61 8.91
N LEU A 181 16.23 -4.99 7.72
CA LEU A 181 15.76 -5.67 6.52
C LEU A 181 16.62 -6.88 6.18
N ILE A 182 17.95 -6.79 6.24
CA ILE A 182 18.82 -7.96 6.00
C ILE A 182 18.40 -9.14 6.89
N VAL A 183 18.23 -8.92 8.20
CA VAL A 183 17.85 -9.98 9.14
C VAL A 183 16.44 -10.52 8.83
N CYS A 184 15.47 -9.64 8.60
CA CYS A 184 14.11 -10.04 8.22
C CYS A 184 14.09 -10.86 6.92
N TYR A 185 14.86 -10.46 5.91
CA TYR A 185 14.96 -11.19 4.64
C TYR A 185 15.60 -12.56 4.80
N PHE A 186 16.68 -12.67 5.58
CA PHE A 186 17.27 -13.97 5.88
C PHE A 186 16.26 -14.88 6.59
N LEU A 187 15.56 -14.35 7.59
CA LEU A 187 14.54 -15.08 8.34
C LEU A 187 13.39 -15.54 7.43
N PHE A 188 12.84 -14.65 6.60
CA PHE A 188 11.77 -15.00 5.66
C PHE A 188 12.25 -15.94 4.54
N SER A 189 13.56 -15.97 4.23
CA SER A 189 14.08 -16.90 3.23
C SER A 189 14.23 -18.34 3.74
N ILE A 190 14.14 -18.59 5.05
CA ILE A 190 14.31 -19.93 5.65
C ILE A 190 13.44 -21.00 4.97
N PRO A 191 12.11 -20.81 4.78
CA PRO A 191 11.28 -21.84 4.16
C PRO A 191 11.67 -22.14 2.71
N LEU A 192 12.10 -21.12 1.96
CA LEU A 192 12.56 -21.26 0.57
C LEU A 192 13.91 -21.96 0.50
N GLN A 193 14.83 -21.65 1.40
CA GLN A 193 16.14 -22.31 1.44
C GLN A 193 15.99 -23.80 1.78
N ILE A 194 15.17 -24.13 2.80
CA ILE A 194 14.93 -25.53 3.18
C ILE A 194 14.23 -26.28 2.05
N SER A 195 13.26 -25.67 1.36
CA SER A 195 12.60 -26.33 0.23
C SER A 195 13.57 -26.56 -0.95
N ILE A 196 14.54 -25.66 -1.18
CA ILE A 196 15.60 -25.83 -2.18
C ILE A 196 16.51 -27.00 -1.78
N PHE A 197 17.04 -27.01 -0.56
CA PHE A 197 17.96 -28.07 -0.09
C PHE A 197 17.30 -29.45 -0.04
N THR A 198 15.99 -29.51 0.25
CA THR A 198 15.21 -30.76 0.21
C THR A 198 14.72 -31.13 -1.20
N LYS A 199 15.03 -30.31 -2.22
CA LYS A 199 14.62 -30.51 -3.62
C LYS A 199 13.10 -30.59 -3.80
N THR A 200 12.36 -29.89 -2.96
CA THR A 200 10.90 -29.81 -2.98
C THR A 200 10.39 -28.47 -3.52
N ASN A 201 11.26 -27.49 -3.74
CA ASN A 201 10.84 -26.15 -4.18
C ASN A 201 10.25 -26.12 -5.61
N SER A 202 9.49 -25.08 -5.91
CA SER A 202 8.95 -24.79 -7.24
C SER A 202 8.84 -23.29 -7.51
N ILE A 203 8.78 -22.90 -8.79
CA ILE A 203 8.67 -21.49 -9.20
C ILE A 203 7.42 -20.84 -8.61
N LEU A 204 6.26 -21.51 -8.70
CA LEU A 204 5.02 -20.97 -8.15
C LEU A 204 5.03 -20.92 -6.61
N ALA A 205 5.75 -21.82 -5.93
CA ALA A 205 5.91 -21.74 -4.49
C ALA A 205 6.64 -20.47 -4.05
N LEU A 206 7.72 -20.10 -4.75
CA LEU A 206 8.42 -18.83 -4.56
C LEU A 206 7.47 -17.64 -4.77
N PHE A 207 6.73 -17.62 -5.88
CA PHE A 207 5.77 -16.55 -6.18
C PHE A 207 4.71 -16.38 -5.10
N PHE A 208 4.03 -17.47 -4.74
CA PHE A 208 2.94 -17.41 -3.77
C PHE A 208 3.44 -17.04 -2.39
N TYR A 209 4.59 -17.58 -1.97
CA TYR A 209 5.13 -17.28 -0.66
C TYR A 209 5.54 -15.82 -0.52
N VAL A 210 6.28 -15.27 -1.50
CA VAL A 210 6.67 -13.86 -1.50
C VAL A 210 5.45 -12.95 -1.57
N THR A 211 4.46 -13.31 -2.41
CA THR A 211 3.18 -12.57 -2.50
C THR A 211 2.41 -12.62 -1.18
N TYR A 212 2.44 -13.74 -0.46
CA TYR A 212 1.80 -13.87 0.85
C TYR A 212 2.46 -12.97 1.91
N ILE A 213 3.80 -12.94 1.96
CA ILE A 213 4.54 -12.03 2.86
C ILE A 213 4.16 -10.56 2.57
N ASP A 214 4.16 -10.16 1.29
CA ASP A 214 3.78 -8.80 0.89
C ASP A 214 2.32 -8.48 1.22
N PHE A 215 1.42 -9.43 0.96
CA PHE A 215 -0.01 -9.28 1.24
C PHE A 215 -0.26 -9.04 2.72
N MET A 216 0.28 -9.91 3.59
CA MET A 216 0.07 -9.82 5.02
C MET A 216 0.65 -8.52 5.60
N ASN A 217 1.87 -8.16 5.19
CA ASN A 217 2.49 -6.90 5.58
C ASN A 217 1.67 -5.67 5.14
N ASN A 218 1.22 -5.64 3.89
CA ASN A 218 0.40 -4.54 3.38
C ASN A 218 -0.96 -4.45 4.09
N MET A 219 -1.59 -5.60 4.36
CA MET A 219 -2.82 -5.70 5.12
C MET A 219 -2.64 -5.14 6.54
N GLY A 220 -1.59 -5.52 7.26
CA GLY A 220 -1.32 -5.01 8.61
C GLY A 220 -1.11 -3.50 8.69
N HIS A 221 -0.66 -2.89 7.59
CA HIS A 221 -0.29 -1.48 7.56
C HIS A 221 -1.27 -0.62 6.73
N CYS A 222 -2.47 -1.08 6.42
CA CYS A 222 -3.38 -0.32 5.55
C CYS A 222 -4.23 0.74 6.25
N ASN A 223 -4.22 0.80 7.59
CA ASN A 223 -4.99 1.72 8.45
C ASN A 223 -6.53 1.69 8.28
N PHE A 224 -7.08 0.63 7.69
CA PHE A 224 -8.52 0.34 7.71
C PHE A 224 -8.76 -1.14 7.99
N GLU A 225 -9.87 -1.46 8.66
CA GLU A 225 -10.19 -2.86 8.97
C GLU A 225 -10.95 -3.51 7.80
N LEU A 226 -10.29 -4.45 7.11
CA LEU A 226 -10.88 -5.21 6.00
C LEU A 226 -11.29 -6.63 6.35
N VAL A 227 -10.81 -7.18 7.48
CA VAL A 227 -11.09 -8.55 7.87
C VAL A 227 -12.52 -8.63 8.40
N PRO A 228 -13.40 -9.44 7.79
CA PRO A 228 -14.79 -9.52 8.22
C PRO A 228 -14.95 -10.50 9.40
N ASN A 229 -15.89 -10.23 10.32
CA ASN A 229 -16.09 -11.08 11.51
C ASN A 229 -16.46 -12.52 11.20
N TRP A 230 -17.14 -12.74 10.07
CA TRP A 230 -17.60 -14.06 9.71
C TRP A 230 -16.43 -15.04 9.48
N PHE A 231 -15.23 -14.55 9.13
CA PHE A 231 -14.03 -15.38 9.08
C PHE A 231 -13.75 -16.03 10.44
N PHE A 232 -13.79 -15.25 11.52
CA PHE A 232 -13.58 -15.73 12.89
C PHE A 232 -14.76 -16.54 13.43
N ASN A 233 -15.98 -16.29 12.95
CA ASN A 233 -17.14 -17.10 13.32
C ASN A 233 -17.13 -18.49 12.66
N VAL A 234 -16.73 -18.56 11.38
CA VAL A 234 -16.64 -19.81 10.62
C VAL A 234 -15.45 -20.65 11.07
N PHE A 235 -14.30 -20.01 11.32
CA PHE A 235 -13.09 -20.69 11.80
C PHE A 235 -12.46 -19.90 12.97
N PRO A 236 -12.95 -20.10 14.21
CA PRO A 236 -12.43 -19.40 15.39
C PRO A 236 -10.92 -19.48 15.62
N PRO A 237 -10.22 -20.60 15.30
CA PRO A 237 -8.77 -20.64 15.42
C PRO A 237 -8.02 -19.61 14.58
N LEU A 238 -8.64 -19.07 13.50
CA LEU A 238 -8.01 -18.06 12.64
C LEU A 238 -7.54 -16.83 13.42
N LYS A 239 -8.22 -16.48 14.53
CA LYS A 239 -7.83 -15.35 15.40
C LYS A 239 -6.39 -15.47 15.93
N TYR A 240 -5.88 -16.69 16.06
CA TYR A 240 -4.51 -16.96 16.50
C TYR A 240 -3.53 -17.13 15.35
N LEU A 241 -4.04 -17.45 14.15
CA LEU A 241 -3.23 -17.77 12.96
C LEU A 241 -3.11 -16.59 11.98
N MET A 242 -3.79 -15.48 12.25
CA MET A 242 -3.77 -14.31 11.39
C MET A 242 -4.15 -13.06 12.20
N TYR A 243 -3.29 -12.05 12.22
CA TYR A 243 -3.64 -10.75 12.78
C TYR A 243 -4.62 -10.02 11.87
N THR A 244 -5.25 -8.97 12.41
CA THR A 244 -6.00 -7.99 11.62
C THR A 244 -5.22 -6.66 11.50
N PRO A 245 -5.54 -5.81 10.51
CA PRO A 245 -5.02 -4.44 10.45
C PRO A 245 -5.15 -3.68 11.79
N SER A 246 -6.29 -3.81 12.48
CA SER A 246 -6.48 -3.17 13.80
C SER A 246 -5.53 -3.71 14.87
N TYR A 247 -5.27 -5.01 14.86
CA TYR A 247 -4.34 -5.66 15.80
C TYR A 247 -2.91 -5.14 15.62
N HIS A 248 -2.44 -5.04 14.37
CA HIS A 248 -1.11 -4.54 14.08
C HIS A 248 -0.99 -3.02 14.28
N SER A 249 -2.04 -2.25 14.04
CA SER A 249 -2.04 -0.81 14.33
C SER A 249 -1.84 -0.49 15.82
N LEU A 250 -2.32 -1.36 16.72
CA LEU A 250 -2.03 -1.22 18.16
C LEU A 250 -0.53 -1.35 18.46
N HIS A 251 0.19 -2.21 17.74
CA HIS A 251 1.63 -2.33 17.88
C HIS A 251 2.34 -1.00 17.59
N HIS A 252 1.96 -0.34 16.49
CA HIS A 252 2.50 0.97 16.07
C HIS A 252 2.10 2.15 16.97
N THR A 253 1.14 1.97 17.87
CA THR A 253 0.66 3.05 18.76
C THR A 253 1.02 2.83 20.23
N GLN A 254 1.10 1.58 20.69
CA GLN A 254 1.43 1.22 22.06
C GLN A 254 2.88 0.76 22.22
N PHE A 255 3.53 0.32 21.14
CA PHE A 255 4.94 -0.14 21.04
C PHE A 255 5.33 -1.35 21.89
N ARG A 256 4.55 -1.73 22.90
CA ARG A 256 4.93 -2.74 23.91
C ARG A 256 4.10 -4.01 23.87
N THR A 257 3.23 -4.14 22.88
CA THR A 257 2.26 -5.22 22.72
C THR A 257 2.23 -5.68 21.26
N ASN A 258 1.65 -6.86 21.01
CA ASN A 258 1.38 -7.39 19.67
C ASN A 258 2.66 -7.53 18.81
N TYR A 259 3.60 -8.41 19.19
CA TYR A 259 4.88 -8.59 18.51
C TYR A 259 4.88 -9.65 17.40
N CYS A 260 3.78 -10.37 17.17
CA CYS A 260 3.72 -11.42 16.15
C CYS A 260 4.13 -10.94 14.75
N LEU A 261 4.61 -11.87 13.90
CA LEU A 261 4.81 -11.57 12.49
C LEU A 261 3.47 -11.48 11.80
N PHE A 262 2.73 -12.60 11.69
CA PHE A 262 1.36 -12.63 11.19
C PHE A 262 0.42 -13.41 12.10
N MET A 263 0.95 -14.26 13.00
CA MET A 263 0.16 -15.16 13.84
C MET A 263 0.16 -14.70 15.31
N PRO A 264 -0.93 -14.10 15.82
CA PRO A 264 -1.04 -13.68 17.22
C PRO A 264 -0.81 -14.79 18.26
N PHE A 265 -0.80 -16.07 17.84
CA PHE A 265 -0.51 -17.24 18.66
C PHE A 265 0.57 -17.02 19.73
N TYR A 266 1.74 -16.47 19.35
CA TYR A 266 2.83 -16.24 20.31
C TYR A 266 2.56 -15.08 21.27
N ASP A 267 1.83 -14.05 20.85
CA ASP A 267 1.40 -12.97 21.74
C ASP A 267 0.43 -13.46 22.82
N TYR A 268 -0.41 -14.44 22.50
CA TYR A 268 -1.27 -15.10 23.48
C TYR A 268 -0.46 -15.98 24.44
N ILE A 269 0.48 -16.78 23.95
CA ILE A 269 1.32 -17.66 24.79
C ILE A 269 2.15 -16.85 25.79
N TYR A 270 2.78 -15.77 25.33
CA TYR A 270 3.69 -14.97 26.15
C TYR A 270 3.02 -13.75 26.80
N ASN A 271 1.69 -13.65 26.69
CA ASN A 271 0.87 -12.60 27.30
C ASN A 271 1.34 -11.17 26.91
N THR A 272 1.63 -10.97 25.63
CA THR A 272 2.00 -9.68 25.04
C THR A 272 0.90 -9.08 24.16
N MET A 273 -0.28 -9.70 24.13
CA MET A 273 -1.45 -9.18 23.42
C MET A 273 -2.05 -7.94 24.11
N ASP A 274 -2.37 -6.91 23.33
CA ASP A 274 -2.99 -5.68 23.83
C ASP A 274 -4.47 -5.89 24.20
N LYS A 275 -4.86 -5.58 25.43
CA LYS A 275 -6.22 -5.77 25.95
C LYS A 275 -7.30 -5.06 25.15
N SER A 276 -6.96 -4.02 24.39
CA SER A 276 -7.91 -3.27 23.55
C SER A 276 -8.12 -3.87 22.16
N SER A 277 -7.38 -4.93 21.78
CA SER A 277 -7.40 -5.52 20.42
C SER A 277 -8.81 -5.84 19.90
N ASP A 278 -9.62 -6.52 20.69
CA ASP A 278 -10.99 -6.90 20.30
C ASP A 278 -11.92 -5.67 20.19
N CYS A 279 -11.78 -4.73 21.12
CA CYS A 279 -12.57 -3.49 21.13
C CYS A 279 -12.25 -2.62 19.92
N LEU A 280 -10.97 -2.48 19.58
CA LEU A 280 -10.55 -1.71 18.42
C LEU A 280 -11.03 -2.36 17.12
N TYR A 281 -10.89 -3.67 16.97
CA TYR A 281 -11.39 -4.41 15.81
C TYR A 281 -12.88 -4.16 15.56
N GLU A 282 -13.71 -4.34 16.59
CA GLU A 282 -15.16 -4.13 16.49
C GLU A 282 -15.53 -2.65 16.23
N THR A 283 -14.80 -1.71 16.83
CA THR A 283 -15.05 -0.28 16.63
C THR A 283 -14.64 0.19 15.24
N SER A 284 -13.49 -0.26 14.75
CA SER A 284 -13.01 0.06 13.40
C SER A 284 -13.98 -0.46 12.34
N ARG A 285 -14.53 -1.67 12.49
CA ARG A 285 -15.48 -2.22 11.51
C ARG A 285 -16.82 -1.50 11.43
N LYS A 286 -17.29 -0.90 12.52
CA LYS A 286 -18.55 -0.15 12.53
C LYS A 286 -18.47 1.17 11.75
N GLY A 287 -17.26 1.64 11.43
CA GLY A 287 -17.07 2.95 10.84
C GLY A 287 -17.26 4.08 11.85
N LYS A 288 -16.83 5.28 11.48
CA LYS A 288 -17.05 6.50 12.26
C LYS A 288 -17.83 7.47 11.38
N GLU A 289 -19.01 7.90 11.84
CA GLU A 289 -19.71 9.03 11.22
C GLU A 289 -19.03 10.32 11.69
N GLU A 290 -18.09 10.82 10.88
CA GLU A 290 -17.40 12.07 11.17
C GLU A 290 -18.03 13.24 10.41
N LYS A 291 -18.36 14.31 11.13
CA LYS A 291 -18.88 15.54 10.53
C LYS A 291 -17.77 16.28 9.79
N CYS A 292 -17.82 16.27 8.46
CA CYS A 292 -16.94 17.08 7.62
C CYS A 292 -17.40 18.55 7.65
N ASP A 293 -16.47 19.49 7.80
CA ASP A 293 -16.80 20.92 7.83
C ASP A 293 -16.79 21.54 6.43
N VAL A 294 -15.84 21.14 5.58
CA VAL A 294 -15.60 21.76 4.27
C VAL A 294 -15.37 20.69 3.21
N VAL A 295 -16.09 20.81 2.08
CA VAL A 295 -15.86 20.01 0.88
C VAL A 295 -15.42 20.88 -0.28
N HIS A 296 -14.39 20.44 -0.98
CA HIS A 296 -13.98 20.98 -2.28
C HIS A 296 -14.33 20.00 -3.39
N LEU A 297 -15.30 20.33 -4.22
CA LEU A 297 -15.73 19.50 -5.35
C LEU A 297 -14.96 19.89 -6.60
N THR A 298 -14.09 19.01 -7.07
CA THR A 298 -13.23 19.20 -8.24
C THR A 298 -13.46 18.10 -9.29
N HIS A 299 -12.66 18.09 -10.34
CA HIS A 299 -12.65 17.06 -11.37
C HIS A 299 -11.25 16.96 -12.01
N PRO A 300 -10.85 15.80 -12.57
CA PRO A 300 -9.57 15.68 -13.27
C PRO A 300 -9.53 16.60 -14.50
N THR A 301 -8.34 17.10 -14.83
CA THR A 301 -8.17 18.05 -15.93
C THR A 301 -7.81 17.33 -17.23
N THR A 302 -6.69 16.61 -17.21
CA THR A 302 -6.15 15.84 -18.33
C THR A 302 -6.06 14.37 -17.95
N LEU A 303 -5.90 13.47 -18.93
CA LEU A 303 -5.73 12.03 -18.66
C LEU A 303 -4.56 11.72 -17.71
N GLN A 304 -3.54 12.59 -17.66
CA GLN A 304 -2.39 12.44 -16.80
C GLN A 304 -2.62 12.92 -15.37
N SER A 305 -3.68 13.69 -15.08
CA SER A 305 -3.93 14.22 -13.73
C SER A 305 -4.16 13.11 -12.69
N ILE A 306 -4.50 11.90 -13.12
CA ILE A 306 -4.65 10.73 -12.24
C ILE A 306 -3.36 10.37 -11.50
N TYR A 307 -2.20 10.63 -12.11
CA TYR A 307 -0.90 10.32 -11.50
C TYR A 307 -0.51 11.30 -10.39
N HIS A 308 -1.23 12.41 -10.29
CA HIS A 308 -1.10 13.38 -9.23
C HIS A 308 -2.19 13.24 -8.15
N LEU A 309 -3.10 12.27 -8.30
CA LEU A 309 -3.94 11.85 -7.20
C LEU A 309 -3.08 11.11 -6.17
N ARG A 310 -3.54 11.04 -4.92
CA ARG A 310 -2.87 10.26 -3.89
C ARG A 310 -2.91 8.75 -4.18
N PHE A 311 -3.77 8.30 -5.08
CA PHE A 311 -3.85 6.92 -5.55
C PHE A 311 -2.74 6.62 -6.57
N GLY A 312 -2.32 5.37 -6.68
CA GLY A 312 -1.31 4.96 -7.65
C GLY A 312 0.11 5.26 -7.16
N PHE A 313 0.77 6.26 -7.73
CA PHE A 313 2.22 6.48 -7.59
C PHE A 313 2.54 7.60 -6.57
N PRO A 314 2.96 7.28 -5.33
CA PRO A 314 3.27 8.30 -4.33
C PRO A 314 4.37 9.29 -4.76
N SER A 315 5.30 8.84 -5.60
CA SER A 315 6.42 9.65 -6.09
C SER A 315 6.00 10.71 -7.10
N LEU A 316 4.90 10.49 -7.83
CA LEU A 316 4.31 11.44 -8.77
C LEU A 316 3.33 12.37 -8.05
N SER A 317 2.52 11.83 -7.13
CA SER A 317 1.55 12.60 -6.34
C SER A 317 2.18 13.63 -5.41
N SER A 318 3.43 13.42 -5.00
CA SER A 318 4.18 14.34 -4.12
C SER A 318 4.87 15.49 -4.85
N LYS A 319 4.80 15.55 -6.19
CA LYS A 319 5.48 16.56 -6.99
C LYS A 319 4.52 17.37 -7.86
N PRO A 320 4.84 18.64 -8.15
CA PRO A 320 4.13 19.41 -9.17
C PRO A 320 4.14 18.66 -10.51
N TYR A 321 3.10 18.87 -11.32
CA TYR A 321 3.04 18.33 -12.67
C TYR A 321 4.22 18.82 -13.51
N ASP A 322 4.89 17.89 -14.16
CA ASP A 322 5.96 18.14 -15.11
C ASP A 322 5.88 17.12 -16.24
N SER A 323 5.98 17.59 -17.48
CA SER A 323 5.83 16.73 -18.66
C SER A 323 7.09 15.91 -18.85
N LYS A 324 6.99 14.60 -18.61
CA LYS A 324 8.10 13.66 -18.78
C LYS A 324 7.84 12.71 -19.94
N TRP A 325 8.90 12.35 -20.66
CA TRP A 325 8.82 11.45 -21.81
C TRP A 325 8.18 10.09 -21.45
N TYR A 326 8.46 9.56 -20.26
CA TYR A 326 7.93 8.27 -19.82
C TYR A 326 6.43 8.31 -19.48
N MET A 327 5.82 9.49 -19.33
CA MET A 327 4.37 9.59 -19.18
C MET A 327 3.63 9.11 -20.42
N LEU A 328 4.29 9.13 -21.59
CA LEU A 328 3.78 8.47 -22.78
C LEU A 328 3.60 6.98 -22.51
N LEU A 329 4.58 6.28 -21.92
CA LEU A 329 4.45 4.84 -21.65
C LEU A 329 3.27 4.48 -20.72
N LEU A 330 2.80 5.44 -19.92
CA LEU A 330 1.67 5.27 -19.01
C LEU A 330 0.31 5.54 -19.68
N TRP A 331 0.26 5.97 -20.95
CA TRP A 331 -0.99 6.28 -21.66
C TRP A 331 -2.06 5.17 -21.60
N PRO A 332 -1.73 3.85 -21.68
CA PRO A 332 -2.76 2.81 -21.60
C PRO A 332 -3.42 2.80 -20.23
N LEU A 333 -2.64 3.00 -19.16
CA LEU A 333 -3.14 3.06 -17.80
C LEU A 333 -4.04 4.30 -17.61
N SER A 334 -3.72 5.42 -18.25
CA SER A 334 -4.57 6.61 -18.23
C SER A 334 -5.94 6.36 -18.87
N LEU A 335 -5.99 5.66 -20.01
CA LEU A 335 -7.26 5.33 -20.67
C LEU A 335 -8.10 4.34 -19.87
N ILE A 336 -7.46 3.32 -19.30
CA ILE A 336 -8.13 2.36 -18.43
C ILE A 336 -8.73 3.09 -17.22
N SER A 337 -7.96 3.96 -16.57
CA SER A 337 -8.43 4.78 -15.46
C SER A 337 -9.59 5.70 -15.88
N MET A 338 -9.51 6.34 -17.05
CA MET A 338 -10.60 7.13 -17.59
C MET A 338 -11.87 6.29 -17.75
N ALA A 339 -11.78 5.11 -18.38
CA ALA A 339 -12.93 4.21 -18.53
C ALA A 339 -13.53 3.80 -17.18
N PHE A 340 -12.68 3.42 -16.21
CA PHE A 340 -13.13 3.07 -14.86
C PHE A 340 -13.85 4.23 -14.16
N THR A 341 -13.26 5.43 -14.16
CA THR A 341 -13.90 6.61 -13.57
C THR A 341 -15.23 6.91 -14.26
N TRP A 342 -15.26 6.86 -15.60
CA TRP A 342 -16.48 7.10 -16.35
C TRP A 342 -17.61 6.15 -15.95
N ILE A 343 -17.31 4.84 -15.83
CA ILE A 343 -18.25 3.79 -15.41
C ILE A 343 -18.67 3.95 -13.94
N TYR A 344 -17.75 4.35 -13.05
CA TYR A 344 -18.05 4.52 -11.61
C TYR A 344 -19.21 5.50 -11.38
N GLY A 345 -19.31 6.55 -12.20
CA GLY A 345 -20.54 7.33 -12.34
C GLY A 345 -21.04 8.00 -11.06
N SER A 346 -20.18 8.19 -10.06
CA SER A 346 -20.48 8.81 -8.77
C SER A 346 -19.28 9.63 -8.29
N CYS A 347 -19.55 10.68 -7.51
CA CYS A 347 -18.49 11.44 -6.85
C CYS A 347 -17.78 10.55 -5.83
N PHE A 348 -16.45 10.69 -5.74
CA PHE A 348 -15.66 9.96 -4.74
C PHE A 348 -14.72 10.90 -4.01
N THR A 349 -14.41 10.58 -2.76
CA THR A 349 -13.47 11.34 -1.95
C THR A 349 -12.05 11.00 -2.37
N VAL A 350 -11.30 12.00 -2.83
CA VAL A 350 -9.89 11.89 -3.25
C VAL A 350 -8.98 11.97 -2.04
N GLU A 351 -9.32 12.86 -1.11
CA GLU A 351 -8.45 13.21 0.00
C GLU A 351 -9.26 13.74 1.19
N ARG A 352 -8.77 13.41 2.38
CA ARG A 352 -9.21 13.99 3.66
C ARG A 352 -8.02 14.66 4.33
N ASN A 353 -8.22 15.89 4.79
CA ASN A 353 -7.23 16.68 5.51
C ASN A 353 -7.83 17.25 6.79
N LYS A 354 -7.05 17.21 7.88
CA LYS A 354 -7.45 17.75 9.19
C LYS A 354 -6.55 18.93 9.52
N LEU A 355 -7.09 20.15 9.43
CA LEU A 355 -6.39 21.38 9.77
C LEU A 355 -6.89 21.90 11.11
N LYS A 356 -6.17 21.58 12.19
CA LYS A 356 -6.57 21.87 13.58
C LYS A 356 -7.95 21.29 13.89
N LYS A 357 -8.99 22.13 13.92
CA LYS A 357 -10.39 21.74 14.19
C LYS A 357 -11.23 21.59 12.93
N LEU A 358 -10.70 21.93 11.76
CA LEU A 358 -11.41 21.87 10.48
C LEU A 358 -11.11 20.54 9.79
N ILE A 359 -12.17 19.81 9.45
CA ILE A 359 -12.08 18.59 8.63
C ILE A 359 -12.48 18.94 7.21
N MET A 360 -11.53 18.83 6.30
CA MET A 360 -11.68 19.13 4.89
C MET A 360 -11.66 17.85 4.06
N GLN A 361 -12.51 17.77 3.05
CA GLN A 361 -12.48 16.71 2.05
C GLN A 361 -12.43 17.30 0.64
N THR A 362 -11.70 16.62 -0.24
CA THR A 362 -11.73 16.89 -1.68
C THR A 362 -12.51 15.78 -2.35
N TRP A 363 -13.61 16.13 -3.01
CA TRP A 363 -14.41 15.20 -3.80
C TRP A 363 -14.10 15.42 -5.27
N ALA A 364 -13.98 14.33 -6.04
CA ALA A 364 -13.81 14.42 -7.48
C ALA A 364 -15.03 13.86 -8.21
N ILE A 365 -15.50 14.63 -9.18
CA ILE A 365 -16.40 14.13 -10.22
C ILE A 365 -15.56 13.32 -11.18
N PRO A 366 -15.98 12.09 -11.54
CA PRO A 366 -15.22 11.22 -12.43
C PRO A 366 -15.36 11.64 -13.91
N ARG A 367 -15.05 12.91 -14.22
CA ARG A 367 -15.15 13.50 -15.56
C ARG A 367 -13.96 14.42 -15.84
N TYR A 368 -13.31 14.24 -16.98
CA TYR A 368 -12.17 15.04 -17.42
C TYR A 368 -12.62 16.33 -18.10
N SER A 369 -11.75 17.33 -18.21
CA SER A 369 -12.12 18.64 -18.78
C SER A 369 -12.70 18.54 -20.19
N PHE A 370 -12.17 17.67 -21.05
CA PHE A 370 -12.71 17.49 -22.40
C PHE A 370 -14.15 16.93 -22.40
N GLN A 371 -14.56 16.19 -21.35
CA GLN A 371 -15.92 15.67 -21.23
C GLN A 371 -16.92 16.78 -20.84
N TYR A 372 -16.46 17.84 -20.17
CA TYR A 372 -17.28 19.02 -19.87
C TYR A 372 -17.60 19.84 -21.13
N GLU A 373 -16.80 19.69 -22.19
CA GLU A 373 -17.03 20.34 -23.48
C GLU A 373 -18.04 19.58 -24.35
N LEU A 374 -18.28 18.30 -24.06
CA LEU A 374 -19.25 17.47 -24.78
C LEU A 374 -20.67 17.85 -24.40
N SER A 375 -21.47 18.28 -25.39
CA SER A 375 -22.85 18.74 -25.17
C SER A 375 -23.76 17.69 -24.54
N TRP A 376 -23.56 16.41 -24.87
CA TRP A 376 -24.39 15.29 -24.41
C TRP A 376 -24.06 14.79 -23.00
N GLU A 377 -22.87 15.08 -22.47
CA GLU A 377 -22.48 14.73 -21.09
C GLU A 377 -22.91 15.80 -20.08
N LYS A 378 -23.35 16.99 -20.53
CA LYS A 378 -23.69 18.12 -19.64
C LYS A 378 -24.72 17.76 -18.58
N ASN A 379 -25.80 17.08 -18.98
CA ASN A 379 -26.86 16.70 -18.05
C ASN A 379 -26.33 15.70 -17.01
N ALA A 380 -25.58 14.69 -17.46
CA ALA A 380 -24.96 13.71 -16.56
C ALA A 380 -23.98 14.35 -15.57
N ILE A 381 -23.18 15.32 -16.00
CA ILE A 381 -22.28 16.09 -15.12
C ILE A 381 -23.09 16.92 -14.12
N ASN A 382 -24.15 17.59 -14.58
CA ASN A 382 -25.00 18.40 -13.71
C ASN A 382 -25.68 17.55 -12.63
N ASP A 383 -26.18 16.37 -13.00
CA ASP A 383 -26.76 15.40 -12.07
C ASP A 383 -25.75 14.93 -11.02
N LEU A 384 -24.47 14.78 -11.40
CA LEU A 384 -23.40 14.42 -10.46
C LEU A 384 -23.08 15.57 -9.48
N ILE A 385 -23.05 16.81 -9.97
CA ILE A 385 -22.86 17.99 -9.13
C ILE A 385 -24.04 18.12 -8.16
N GLU A 386 -25.27 18.00 -8.65
CA GLU A 386 -26.47 18.07 -7.82
C GLU A 386 -26.48 17.00 -6.73
N LYS A 387 -26.16 15.75 -7.07
CA LYS A 387 -26.01 14.67 -6.08
C LYS A 387 -24.95 14.99 -5.03
N ALA A 388 -23.81 15.57 -5.43
CA ALA A 388 -22.78 15.97 -4.48
C ALA A 388 -23.24 17.11 -3.56
N VAL A 389 -23.98 18.09 -4.07
CA VAL A 389 -24.56 19.17 -3.26
C VAL A 389 -25.55 18.59 -2.25
N LEU A 390 -26.48 17.75 -2.70
CA LEU A 390 -27.46 17.08 -1.83
C LEU A 390 -26.78 16.21 -0.78
N GLU A 391 -25.73 15.46 -1.14
CA GLU A 391 -24.95 14.65 -0.20
C GLU A 391 -24.24 15.53 0.85
N ALA A 392 -23.71 16.67 0.45
CA ALA A 392 -23.09 17.63 1.37
C ALA A 392 -24.10 18.22 2.35
N ASP A 393 -25.28 18.60 1.87
CA ASP A 393 -26.37 19.13 2.70
C ASP A 393 -26.91 18.07 3.67
N CYS A 394 -27.14 16.84 3.19
CA CYS A 394 -27.57 15.72 4.03
C CYS A 394 -26.56 15.40 5.13
N ARG A 395 -25.25 15.55 4.85
CA ARG A 395 -24.18 15.37 5.85
C ARG A 395 -23.97 16.60 6.75
N GLY A 396 -24.70 17.69 6.53
CA GLY A 396 -24.60 18.92 7.31
C GLY A 396 -23.23 19.60 7.18
N ILE A 397 -22.63 19.52 5.99
CA ILE A 397 -21.35 20.16 5.64
C ILE A 397 -21.55 21.67 5.63
N ARG A 398 -20.62 22.42 6.24
CA ARG A 398 -20.80 23.87 6.43
C ARG A 398 -20.48 24.67 5.17
N VAL A 399 -19.48 24.22 4.41
CA VAL A 399 -19.00 24.89 3.21
C VAL A 399 -18.76 23.86 2.11
N LEU A 400 -19.47 24.00 1.00
CA LEU A 400 -19.18 23.30 -0.24
C LEU A 400 -18.63 24.32 -1.25
N SER A 401 -17.45 24.04 -1.80
CA SER A 401 -16.85 24.87 -2.85
C SER A 401 -16.79 24.10 -4.16
N LEU A 402 -17.25 24.76 -5.24
CA LEU A 402 -17.20 24.21 -6.60
C LEU A 402 -15.91 24.66 -7.30
N GLY A 403 -15.00 23.72 -7.53
CA GLY A 403 -13.73 23.92 -8.22
C GLY A 403 -13.83 23.83 -9.73
N MET A 404 -12.88 24.46 -10.42
CA MET A 404 -12.64 24.27 -11.86
C MET A 404 -13.88 24.54 -12.72
N LEU A 405 -14.28 23.61 -13.61
CA LEU A 405 -15.41 23.76 -14.51
C LEU A 405 -16.77 23.50 -13.83
N ASN A 406 -16.78 23.04 -12.57
CA ASN A 406 -18.01 22.78 -11.81
C ASN A 406 -18.82 24.06 -11.53
N LYS A 407 -18.20 25.24 -11.64
CA LYS A 407 -18.87 26.56 -11.55
C LYS A 407 -19.22 27.14 -12.92
N GLY A 408 -19.10 26.37 -14.00
CA GLY A 408 -19.29 26.89 -15.35
C GLY A 408 -20.72 27.37 -15.59
N ARG A 409 -20.89 28.61 -16.10
CA ARG A 409 -22.21 29.16 -16.49
C ARG A 409 -23.02 28.19 -17.36
N LYS A 410 -22.34 27.52 -18.29
CA LYS A 410 -22.93 26.58 -19.26
C LYS A 410 -23.40 25.26 -18.63
N ILE A 411 -23.10 25.02 -17.36
CA ILE A 411 -23.40 23.78 -16.64
C ILE A 411 -24.51 24.04 -15.63
N ASN A 412 -24.32 24.99 -14.73
CA ASN A 412 -25.26 25.25 -13.64
C ASN A 412 -25.49 26.74 -13.33
N GLY A 413 -25.23 27.63 -14.30
CA GLY A 413 -25.46 29.05 -14.12
C GLY A 413 -24.62 29.68 -13.00
N TYR A 414 -23.37 29.21 -12.81
CA TYR A 414 -22.52 29.61 -11.67
C TYR A 414 -23.01 29.14 -10.29
N GLY A 415 -23.85 28.11 -10.26
CA GLY A 415 -24.44 27.57 -9.03
C GLY A 415 -25.84 28.12 -8.74
N GLU A 416 -26.38 29.04 -9.53
CA GLU A 416 -27.74 29.59 -9.37
C GLU A 416 -28.85 28.52 -9.42
N LEU A 417 -28.56 27.35 -9.98
CA LEU A 417 -29.51 26.22 -10.03
C LEU A 417 -29.67 25.48 -8.69
N TYR A 418 -28.82 25.73 -7.69
CA TYR A 418 -28.87 25.03 -6.40
C TYR A 418 -29.44 25.94 -5.29
N PRO A 419 -30.45 25.49 -4.52
CA PRO A 419 -30.98 26.27 -3.41
C PRO A 419 -29.91 26.47 -2.32
N GLY A 420 -29.63 27.72 -1.91
CA GLY A 420 -28.75 28.02 -0.78
C GLY A 420 -27.31 28.44 -1.11
N THR A 421 -26.93 28.52 -2.39
CA THR A 421 -25.61 29.00 -2.85
C THR A 421 -25.57 30.51 -3.11
N GLU A 422 -26.35 31.31 -2.37
CA GLU A 422 -26.09 32.75 -2.36
C GLU A 422 -24.67 32.99 -1.83
N PRO A 423 -23.84 33.82 -2.50
CA PRO A 423 -22.59 34.26 -1.92
C PRO A 423 -22.94 35.01 -0.63
N ARG A 424 -22.56 34.45 0.52
CA ARG A 424 -22.44 35.25 1.74
C ARG A 424 -21.29 36.23 1.49
N GLY A 425 -21.63 37.38 0.91
CA GLY A 425 -20.71 38.45 0.59
C GLY A 425 -19.91 38.84 1.83
N GLY A 426 -18.60 38.98 1.64
CA GLY A 426 -17.74 39.69 2.58
C GLY A 426 -17.94 41.19 2.49
#